data_AF-A0A0J6WJ58-F1
#
_entry.id   AF-A0A0J6WJ58-F1
#
_cell.length_a   1.000
_cell.length_b   1.000
_cell.length_c   1.000
_cell.angle_alpha   90.00
_cell.angle_beta   90.00
_cell.angle_gamma   90.00
#
_symmetry.space_group_name_H-M   'P 1'
#
loop_
_entity.id
_entity.type
_entity.pdbx_description
1 polymer ?
#
loop_
_entity_poly.entity_id
_entity_poly.type
_entity_poly.pdbx_seq_one_letter_code
_entity_poly.pdbx_strand_id
1 'polypeptide(L)' 'MPDHVDLFVRVGPTDAPAAVVRAFQGRTARVRRAEFPHLRNFAKVLWSPSYIAAAVGYAAESTVRRHIEHQWDEVA' A
#
# COMPACT_ATOMS: atom_id res chain seq x y z
N MET A 1 -18.37 4.42 -14.23
CA MET A 1 -18.28 3.04 -13.70
C MET A 1 -17.15 3.01 -12.70
N PRO A 2 -17.27 2.32 -11.55
CA PRO A 2 -16.15 2.18 -10.63
C PRO A 2 -15.11 1.23 -11.25
N ASP A 3 -14.10 1.80 -11.89
CA ASP A 3 -13.02 1.14 -12.62
C ASP A 3 -11.67 1.16 -11.87
N HIS A 4 -11.67 1.72 -10.65
CA HIS A 4 -10.53 1.81 -9.75
C HIS A 4 -10.90 1.33 -8.34
N VAL A 5 -9.86 1.09 -7.52
CA VAL A 5 -9.99 0.71 -6.11
C VAL A 5 -9.07 1.58 -5.29
N ASP A 6 -9.63 2.22 -4.26
CA ASP A 6 -8.87 2.96 -3.25
C ASP A 6 -8.64 2.09 -2.02
N LEU A 7 -7.40 2.08 -1.53
CA LEU A 7 -7.01 1.32 -0.34
C LEU A 7 -6.36 2.25 0.68
N PHE A 8 -6.85 2.20 1.92
CA PHE A 8 -6.19 2.82 3.07
C PHE A 8 -5.49 1.74 3.87
N VAL A 9 -4.16 1.74 3.86
CA VAL A 9 -3.35 0.66 4.46
C VAL A 9 -2.23 1.23 5.33
N ARG A 10 -1.90 0.51 6.40
CA ARG A 10 -0.66 0.73 7.16
C ARG A 10 0.40 -0.18 6.56
N VAL A 11 1.56 0.39 6.26
CA VAL A 11 2.72 -0.33 5.70
C VAL A 11 3.93 -0.13 6.62
N GLY A 12 4.89 -1.05 6.58
CA GLY A 12 6.11 -0.90 7.35
C GLY A 12 6.94 0.29 6.84
N PRO A 13 7.76 0.93 7.71
CA PRO A 13 8.57 2.09 7.33
C PRO A 13 9.61 1.77 6.24
N THR A 14 10.02 0.50 6.11
CA THR A 14 10.97 0.02 5.10
C THR A 14 10.30 -0.46 3.82
N ASP A 15 8.96 -0.55 3.79
CA ASP A 15 8.24 -1.07 2.64
C ASP A 15 8.09 0.01 1.57
N ALA A 16 8.74 -0.19 0.43
CA ALA A 16 8.59 0.72 -0.70
C ALA A 16 7.13 0.68 -1.22
N PRO A 17 6.46 1.84 -1.44
CA PRO A 17 5.08 1.88 -1.94
C PRO A 17 4.86 1.05 -3.21
N ALA A 18 5.82 1.10 -4.14
CA ALA A 18 5.77 0.32 -5.37
C ALA A 18 5.75 -1.20 -5.12
N ALA A 19 6.46 -1.68 -4.09
CA ALA A 19 6.45 -3.10 -3.73
C ALA A 19 5.10 -3.52 -3.14
N VAL A 20 4.52 -2.68 -2.29
CA VAL A 20 3.19 -2.89 -1.69
C VAL A 20 2.11 -2.97 -2.78
N VAL A 21 2.08 -2.02 -3.71
CA VAL A 21 1.11 -2.02 -4.82
C VAL A 21 1.29 -3.24 -5.71
N ARG A 22 2.53 -3.61 -6.06
CA ARG A 22 2.80 -4.83 -6.84
C ARG A 22 2.27 -6.08 -6.16
N ALA A 23 2.43 -6.19 -4.83
CA ALA A 23 1.91 -7.31 -4.06
C ALA A 23 0.37 -7.37 -4.13
N PHE A 24 -0.31 -6.24 -3.92
CA PHE A 24 -1.77 -6.18 -4.01
C PHE A 24 -2.28 -6.51 -5.39
N GLN A 25 -1.82 -5.81 -6.43
CA GLN A 25 -2.27 -6.01 -7.81
C GLN A 25 -1.99 -7.44 -8.28
N GLY A 26 -0.79 -7.97 -8.01
CA GLY A 26 -0.40 -9.32 -8.40
C GLY A 26 -1.22 -10.40 -7.70
N ARG A 27 -1.37 -10.31 -6.37
CA ARG A 27 -2.13 -11.31 -5.59
C ARG A 27 -3.60 -11.29 -5.97
N THR A 28 -4.22 -10.10 -6.06
CA THR A 28 -5.64 -9.98 -6.39
C THR A 28 -5.92 -10.41 -7.83
N ALA A 29 -5.06 -10.08 -8.79
CA ALA A 29 -5.21 -10.57 -10.16
C ALA A 29 -5.16 -12.09 -10.24
N ARG A 30 -4.25 -12.72 -9.49
CA ARG A 30 -4.16 -14.19 -9.43
C ARG A 30 -5.40 -14.82 -8.80
N VAL A 31 -5.84 -14.31 -7.64
CA VAL A 31 -7.01 -14.85 -6.94
C VAL A 31 -8.27 -14.66 -7.77
N ARG A 32 -8.51 -13.47 -8.32
CA ARG A 32 -9.69 -13.17 -9.15
C ARG A 32 -9.73 -14.00 -10.43
N ARG A 33 -8.59 -14.27 -11.07
CA ARG A 33 -8.54 -15.16 -12.25
C ARG A 33 -8.74 -16.64 -11.91
N ALA A 34 -8.55 -17.04 -10.65
CA ALA A 34 -8.88 -18.39 -10.20
C ALA A 34 -10.37 -18.49 -9.86
N GLU A 35 -10.92 -17.47 -9.21
CA GLU A 35 -12.34 -17.37 -8.84
C GLU A 35 -13.26 -17.17 -10.06
N PHE A 36 -12.81 -16.38 -11.04
CA PHE A 36 -13.57 -16.02 -12.24
C PHE A 36 -12.78 -16.39 -13.51
N PRO A 37 -12.86 -17.66 -13.97
CA PRO A 37 -12.09 -18.11 -15.12
C PRO A 37 -12.36 -17.33 -16.42
N HIS A 38 -13.58 -16.81 -16.59
CA HIS A 38 -13.94 -16.00 -17.77
C HIS A 38 -13.10 -14.71 -17.90
N LEU A 39 -12.57 -14.16 -16.79
CA LEU A 39 -11.67 -13.00 -16.82
C LEU A 39 -10.34 -13.29 -17.52
N ARG A 40 -9.92 -14.56 -17.63
CA ARG A 40 -8.70 -14.94 -18.36
C ARG A 40 -8.82 -14.66 -19.86
N ASN A 41 -10.03 -14.75 -20.39
CA ASN A 41 -10.32 -14.51 -21.82
C ASN A 41 -10.68 -13.05 -22.10
N PHE A 42 -11.14 -12.30 -21.09
CA PHE A 42 -11.61 -10.93 -21.26
C PHE A 42 -10.48 -9.89 -21.27
N ALA A 43 -9.45 -10.06 -20.44
CA ALA A 43 -8.38 -9.07 -20.34
C ALA A 43 -6.98 -9.69 -20.11
N LYS A 44 -6.02 -9.29 -20.95
CA LYS A 44 -4.60 -9.66 -20.78
C LYS A 44 -4.05 -9.16 -19.45
N VAL A 45 -4.53 -8.01 -18.95
CA VAL A 45 -4.11 -7.41 -17.68
C VAL A 45 -5.37 -6.97 -16.90
N LEU A 46 -5.47 -7.35 -15.62
CA LEU A 46 -6.62 -7.00 -14.79
C LEU A 46 -6.51 -5.59 -14.17
N TRP A 47 -5.28 -5.14 -13.89
CA TRP A 47 -5.00 -3.84 -13.30
C TRP A 47 -4.25 -2.96 -14.29
N SER A 48 -4.46 -1.64 -14.20
CA SER A 48 -3.57 -0.69 -14.86
C SER A 48 -2.13 -0.87 -14.34
N PRO A 49 -1.10 -0.74 -15.20
CA PRO A 49 0.30 -0.75 -14.75
C PRO A 49 0.65 0.45 -13.86
N SER A 50 -0.18 1.51 -13.88
CA SER A 50 -0.01 2.72 -13.08
C SER A 50 -0.77 2.62 -11.75
N TYR A 51 -0.32 3.40 -10.77
CA TYR A 51 -0.98 3.54 -9.47
C TYR A 51 -0.76 4.96 -8.91
N ILE A 52 -1.60 5.34 -7.95
CA ILE A 52 -1.44 6.56 -7.14
C ILE A 52 -1.25 6.12 -5.69
N ALA A 53 -0.26 6.73 -5.02
CA ALA A 53 -0.02 6.54 -3.60
C ALA A 53 0.20 7.90 -2.94
N ALA A 54 -0.47 8.12 -1.82
CA ALA A 54 -0.31 9.32 -1.01
C ALA A 54 -0.12 8.91 0.46
N ALA A 55 0.82 9.57 1.13
CA ALA A 55 0.96 9.43 2.57
C ALA A 55 -0.21 10.15 3.25
N VAL A 56 -0.82 9.48 4.23
CA VAL A 56 -1.89 10.05 5.04
C VAL A 56 -1.55 9.79 6.50
N GLY A 57 -1.53 10.85 7.29
CA GLY A 57 -1.23 10.74 8.72
C GLY A 57 -1.13 12.11 9.38
N TYR A 58 -1.44 12.14 10.67
CA TYR A 58 -1.21 13.28 11.53
C TYR A 58 -0.24 12.86 12.63
N ALA A 59 0.89 13.56 12.75
CA ALA A 59 1.80 13.43 13.88
C ALA A 59 1.65 14.69 14.74
N ALA A 60 1.17 14.53 15.98
CA ALA A 60 1.13 15.63 16.92
C ALA A 60 2.56 16.08 17.27
N GLU A 61 2.77 17.39 17.43
CA GLU A 61 4.08 17.95 17.83
C GLU A 61 4.59 17.31 19.12
N SER A 62 3.71 17.06 20.09
CA SER A 62 4.04 16.37 21.35
C SER A 62 4.58 14.96 21.13
N THR A 63 4.08 14.23 20.12
CA THR A 63 4.56 12.89 19.79
C THR A 63 5.95 12.94 19.18
N VAL A 64 6.22 13.91 18.31
CA VAL A 64 7.54 14.11 17.70
C VAL A 64 8.56 14.56 18.75
N ARG A 65 8.20 15.54 19.61
CA ARG A 65 9.07 16.01 20.70
C ARG A 65 9.46 14.89 21.64
N ARG A 66 8.49 14.12 22.14
CA ARG A 66 8.74 12.98 23.02
C ARG A 66 9.63 11.93 22.35
N HIS A 67 9.45 11.68 21.05
CA HIS A 67 10.31 10.76 20.32
C HIS A 67 11.76 11.28 20.30
N ILE A 68 11.99 12.56 19.99
CA ILE A 68 13.34 13.16 19.98
C ILE A 68 13.99 13.11 21.37
N GLU A 69 13.25 13.48 22.42
CA GLU A 69 13.77 13.49 23.80
C GLU A 69 14.24 12.10 24.23
N HIS A 70 13.42 11.06 24.04
CA HIS A 70 13.79 9.69 24.42
C HIS A 70 14.91 9.07 23.56
N GLN A 71 15.14 9.55 22.33
CA GLN A 71 16.26 9.07 21.51
C GLN A 71 17.63 9.47 22.09
N TRP A 72 17.71 10.57 22.85
CA TRP A 72 18.95 10.97 23.51
C TRP A 72 19.19 10.22 24.83
N ASP A 73 18.12 9.86 25.54
CA ASP A 73 18.21 9.08 26.78
C ASP A 73 18.72 7.65 26.58
N GLU A 74 18.48 7.03 25.42
CA GLU A 74 18.96 5.66 25.11
C GLU A 74 20.45 5.59 24.75
N VAL A 75 21.09 6.74 24.48
CA VAL A 75 22.51 6.82 24.08
C VAL A 75 23.42 7.28 25.22
N ALA A 76 22.83 7.77 26.33
CA ALA A 76 23.54 8.20 27.55
C ALA A 76 23.71 7.06 28.55
#